data_AF-A0A6J4XT14-F1
#
_entry.id   AF-A0A6J4XT14-F1
#
_cell.length_a   1.000
_cell.length_b   1.000
_cell.length_c   1.000
_cell.angle_alpha   90.00
_cell.angle_beta   90.00
_cell.angle_gamma   90.00
#
_symmetry.space_group_name_H-M   'P 1'
#
loop_
_entity.id
_entity.type
_entity.pdbx_description
1 polymer ?
#
loop_
_entity_poly.entity_id
_entity_poly.type
_entity_poly.pdbx_seq_one_letter_code
_entity_poly.pdbx_strand_id
1 'polypeptide(L)'
;MDCSESKKLIPIYLDKGLAADEHQRVQSHLDTCAECRTEARAIQSAWEMIGELDGIQPDPNFQSRFWSRVANQTSLQEKFRYYNPKKGYF
;
A
#
# COMPACT_ATOMS: atom_id res chain seq x y z
N MET A 1 -6.65 -10.40 21.81
CA MET A 1 -7.69 -10.44 20.76
C MET A 1 -8.17 -11.86 20.63
N ASP A 2 -9.40 -12.03 20.18
CA ASP A 2 -9.95 -13.35 19.87
C ASP A 2 -9.75 -13.72 18.39
N CYS A 3 -10.14 -14.95 18.02
CA CYS A 3 -10.03 -15.43 16.65
C CYS A 3 -10.91 -14.64 15.67
N SER A 4 -12.08 -14.16 16.09
CA SER A 4 -13.01 -13.43 15.21
C SER A 4 -12.43 -12.08 14.80
N GLU A 5 -11.86 -11.35 15.75
CA GLU A 5 -11.13 -10.11 15.48
C GLU A 5 -9.90 -10.37 14.61
N SER A 6 -9.10 -11.38 14.96
CA SER A 6 -7.87 -11.72 14.23
C SER A 6 -8.15 -12.01 12.76
N LYS A 7 -9.13 -12.87 12.47
CA LYS A 7 -9.47 -13.28 11.10
C LYS A 7 -9.85 -12.11 10.21
N LYS A 8 -10.54 -11.10 10.76
CA LYS A 8 -10.88 -9.87 10.03
C LYS A 8 -9.64 -9.02 9.69
N LEU A 9 -8.63 -9.05 10.56
CA LEU A 9 -7.43 -8.25 10.43
C LEU A 9 -6.31 -8.96 9.66
N ILE A 10 -6.34 -10.29 9.50
CA ILE A 10 -5.33 -11.07 8.78
C ILE A 10 -5.02 -10.53 7.37
N PRO A 11 -6.02 -10.19 6.51
CA PRO A 11 -5.71 -9.65 5.18
C PRO A 11 -4.90 -8.34 5.25
N ILE A 12 -5.31 -7.43 6.13
CA ILE A 12 -4.66 -6.12 6.31
C ILE A 12 -3.26 -6.29 6.94
N TYR A 13 -3.12 -7.27 7.83
CA TYR A 13 -1.84 -7.66 8.41
C TYR A 13 -0.86 -8.16 7.33
N LEU A 14 -1.31 -9.04 6.43
CA LEU A 14 -0.48 -9.57 5.34
C LEU A 14 -0.04 -8.46 4.35
N ASP A 15 -0.92 -7.49 4.11
CA ASP A 15 -0.63 -6.30 3.29
C ASP A 15 0.23 -5.24 4.03
N LYS A 16 0.61 -5.49 5.29
CA LYS A 16 1.34 -4.55 6.17
C LYS A 16 0.63 -3.20 6.35
N GLY A 17 -0.70 -3.19 6.28
CA GLY A 17 -1.54 -2.00 6.38
C GLY A 17 -2.02 -1.65 7.79
N LEU A 18 -1.71 -2.48 8.80
CA LEU A 18 -2.12 -2.25 10.18
C LEU A 18 -1.27 -1.19 10.88
N ALA A 19 -1.86 -0.48 11.84
CA ALA A 19 -1.12 0.30 12.80
C ALA A 19 -0.21 -0.60 13.65
N ALA A 20 0.87 -0.03 14.20
CA ALA A 20 1.91 -0.81 14.88
C ALA A 20 1.38 -1.63 16.08
N ASP A 21 0.46 -1.06 16.85
CA ASP A 21 -0.19 -1.69 18.00
C ASP A 21 -1.09 -2.86 17.57
N GLU A 22 -1.89 -2.67 16.52
CA GLU A 22 -2.74 -3.72 15.95
C GLU A 22 -1.91 -4.84 15.35
N HIS A 23 -0.85 -4.51 14.61
CA HIS A 23 0.08 -5.47 14.04
C HIS A 23 0.68 -6.36 15.13
N GLN A 24 1.14 -5.79 16.24
CA GLN A 24 1.71 -6.55 17.35
C GLN A 24 0.67 -7.46 18.01
N ARG A 25 -0.57 -6.99 18.17
CA ARG A 25 -1.63 -7.82 18.77
C ARG A 25 -2.04 -8.98 17.85
N VAL A 26 -2.10 -8.76 16.52
CA VAL A 26 -2.36 -9.82 15.52
C VAL A 26 -1.20 -10.82 15.51
N GLN A 27 0.04 -10.34 15.46
CA GLN A 27 1.24 -11.19 15.51
C GLN A 27 1.21 -12.12 16.72
N SER A 28 0.99 -11.56 17.92
CA SER A 28 0.95 -12.34 19.16
C SER A 28 -0.16 -13.41 19.15
N HIS A 29 -1.30 -13.13 18.53
CA HIS A 29 -2.36 -14.12 18.35
C HIS A 29 -1.96 -15.20 17.34
N LEU A 30 -1.35 -14.83 16.22
CA LEU A 30 -0.82 -15.79 15.25
C LEU A 30 0.28 -16.66 15.86
N ASP A 31 1.08 -16.17 16.80
CA ASP A 31 2.11 -16.99 17.47
C ASP A 31 1.50 -18.07 18.38
N THR A 32 0.27 -17.89 18.84
CA THR A 32 -0.39 -18.80 19.81
C THR A 32 -1.53 -19.62 19.22
N CYS A 33 -2.19 -19.15 18.16
CA CYS A 33 -3.37 -19.80 17.57
C CYS A 33 -3.05 -20.51 16.25
N ALA A 34 -3.14 -21.85 16.23
CA ALA A 34 -2.87 -22.66 15.05
C ALA A 34 -3.91 -22.46 13.92
N GLU A 35 -5.18 -22.24 14.27
CA GLU A 35 -6.24 -22.00 13.29
C GLU A 35 -6.01 -20.71 12.52
N CYS A 36 -5.77 -19.61 13.23
CA CYS A 36 -5.49 -18.31 12.61
C CYS A 36 -4.20 -18.31 11.80
N ARG A 37 -3.16 -19.05 12.22
CA ARG A 37 -1.96 -19.28 11.37
C ARG A 37 -2.28 -19.99 10.07
N THR A 38 -3.15 -21.00 10.13
CA THR A 38 -3.54 -21.77 8.94
C THR A 38 -4.29 -20.88 7.97
N GLU A 39 -5.18 -20.03 8.48
CA GLU A 39 -5.93 -19.08 7.68
C GLU A 39 -5.04 -18.01 7.04
N ALA A 40 -4.10 -17.44 7.80
CA ALA A 40 -3.11 -16.50 7.27
C ALA A 40 -2.26 -17.13 6.15
N ARG A 41 -1.81 -18.37 6.33
CA ARG A 41 -1.07 -19.11 5.29
C ARG A 41 -1.92 -19.35 4.04
N ALA A 42 -3.18 -19.74 4.20
CA ALA A 42 -4.08 -19.98 3.07
C ALA A 42 -4.28 -18.71 2.22
N ILE A 43 -4.49 -17.55 2.88
CA ILE A 43 -4.61 -16.26 2.20
C ILE A 43 -3.29 -15.90 1.50
N GLN A 44 -2.16 -16.06 2.18
CA GLN A 44 -0.85 -15.74 1.62
C GLN A 44 -0.52 -16.61 0.39
N SER A 45 -0.77 -17.92 0.45
CA SER A 45 -0.57 -18.81 -0.70
C SER A 45 -1.48 -18.47 -1.87
N ALA A 46 -2.72 -18.06 -1.62
CA ALA A 46 -3.62 -17.58 -2.68
C ALA A 46 -3.07 -16.33 -3.38
N TRP A 47 -2.48 -15.40 -2.62
CA TRP A 47 -1.83 -14.21 -3.17
C TRP A 47 -0.57 -14.53 -3.98
N GLU A 48 0.27 -15.45 -3.48
CA GLU A 48 1.48 -15.88 -4.17
C GLU A 48 1.14 -16.50 -5.54
N MET A 49 0.10 -17.35 -5.61
CA MET A 49 -0.39 -17.93 -6.87
C MET A 49 -0.83 -16.88 -7.90
N ILE A 50 -1.41 -15.75 -7.45
CA ILE A 50 -1.80 -14.65 -8.35
C ILE A 50 -0.55 -13.85 -8.78
N GLY A 51 0.44 -13.71 -7.89
CA GLY A 51 1.69 -13.00 -8.16
C GLY A 51 2.61 -13.71 -9.17
N GLU A 52 2.42 -15.01 -9.40
CA GLU A 52 3.12 -15.78 -10.44
C GLU A 52 2.64 -15.48 -11.87
N LEU A 53 1.57 -14.70 -12.04
CA LEU A 53 1.14 -14.26 -13.35
C LEU A 53 2.20 -13.35 -13.96
N ASP A 54 2.60 -13.63 -15.21
CA ASP A 54 3.54 -12.81 -15.97
C ASP A 54 3.11 -11.33 -15.90
N GLY A 55 4.01 -10.50 -15.36
CA GLY A 55 3.74 -9.08 -15.17
C GLY A 55 3.37 -8.43 -16.50
N ILE A 56 2.23 -7.72 -16.53
CA ILE A 56 1.79 -6.96 -17.70
C ILE A 56 2.93 -6.02 -18.08
N GLN A 57 3.51 -6.25 -19.26
CA GLN A 57 4.54 -5.36 -19.78
C GLN A 57 3.88 -4.04 -20.17
N PRO A 58 4.34 -2.90 -19.65
CA PRO A 58 3.84 -1.62 -20.10
C PRO A 58 4.16 -1.41 -21.59
N ASP A 59 3.42 -0.51 -22.23
CA ASP A 59 3.77 -0.06 -23.59
C ASP A 59 5.26 0.33 -23.65
N PRO A 60 6.02 -0.06 -24.69
CA PRO A 60 7.46 0.23 -24.78
C PRO A 60 7.81 1.72 -24.63
N ASN A 61 6.89 2.62 -24.98
CA ASN A 61 7.08 4.07 -24.87
C ASN A 61 6.55 4.65 -23.55
N PHE A 62 5.97 3.82 -22.67
CA PHE A 62 5.42 4.25 -21.38
C PHE A 62 6.46 5.01 -20.56
N GLN A 63 7.67 4.47 -20.41
CA GLN A 63 8.73 5.10 -19.62
C GLN A 63 9.11 6.47 -20.17
N SER A 64 9.27 6.59 -21.49
CA SER A 64 9.61 7.86 -22.16
C SER A 64 8.51 8.91 -21.96
N ARG A 65 7.24 8.52 -22.15
CA ARG A 65 6.08 9.40 -21.92
C ARG A 65 5.94 9.81 -20.46
N PHE A 66 6.20 8.89 -19.53
CA PHE A 66 6.18 9.15 -18.09
C PHE A 66 7.21 10.22 -17.72
N TRP A 67 8.48 10.01 -18.10
CA TRP A 67 9.55 10.97 -17.78
C TRP A 67 9.38 12.31 -18.47
N SER A 68 8.88 12.31 -19.71
CA SER A 68 8.51 13.56 -20.39
C SER A 68 7.46 14.35 -19.61
N ARG A 69 6.45 13.67 -19.02
CA ARG A 69 5.43 14.34 -18.19
C ARG A 69 6.01 14.82 -16.85
N VAL A 70 6.85 14.02 -16.20
CA VAL A 70 7.51 14.40 -14.93
C VAL A 70 8.40 15.63 -15.14
N ALA A 71 9.21 15.66 -16.19
CA ALA A 71 10.08 16.79 -16.51
C ALA A 71 9.32 18.07 -16.87
N ASN A 72 8.15 17.93 -17.51
CA ASN A 72 7.29 19.06 -17.89
C ASN A 72 6.32 19.49 -16.76
N GLN A 73 6.26 18.77 -15.65
CA GLN A 73 5.59 19.29 -14.46
C GLN A 73 6.46 20.36 -13.84
N THR A 74 5.97 21.60 -13.87
CA THR A 74 6.55 22.71 -13.12
C THR A 74 6.76 22.28 -11.68
N SER A 75 7.95 22.51 -11.15
CA SER A 75 8.28 22.10 -9.78
C SER A 75 7.25 22.70 -8.83
N LEU A 76 6.86 21.96 -7.79
CA LEU A 76 6.01 22.51 -6.74
C LEU A 76 6.63 23.81 -6.18
N GLN A 77 7.96 23.88 -6.14
CA GLN A 77 8.75 25.05 -5.76
C GLN A 77 8.44 26.28 -6.63
N GLU A 78 8.33 26.12 -7.95
CA GLU A 78 7.92 27.20 -8.87
C GLU A 78 6.44 27.57 -8.73
N LYS A 79 5.55 26.60 -8.47
CA LYS A 79 4.13 26.89 -8.18
C LYS A 79 3.95 27.72 -6.90
N PHE A 80 4.73 27.44 -5.86
CA PHE A 80 4.71 28.21 -4.61
C PHE A 80 5.43 29.56 -4.71
N ARG A 81 6.35 29.73 -5.68
CA ARG A 81 7.00 31.04 -5.94
C ARG A 81 6.03 32.11 -6.48
N TYR A 82 4.92 31.70 -7.08
CA TYR A 82 3.87 32.60 -7.59
C TYR A 82 2.68 32.80 -6.63
N TYR A 83 2.65 32.14 -5.47
CA TYR A 83 1.61 32.37 -4.46
C TYR A 83 2.00 33.54 -3.55
N ASN A 84 1.46 34.74 -3.83
CA ASN A 84 1.58 35.91 -2.97
C ASN A 84 0.26 36.11 -2.18
N PRO A 85 0.20 35.77 -0.87
CA PRO A 85 -1.00 35.95 -0.06
C PRO A 85 -1.36 37.43 0.22
N LYS A 86 -0.58 38.41 -0.26
CA LYS A 86 -0.81 39.84 -0.02
C LYS A 86 -1.50 40.62 -1.16
N LYS A 87 -1.97 39.97 -2.23
CA LYS A 87 -2.94 40.60 -3.15
C LYS A 87 -4.34 40.05 -2.87
N GLY A 88 -4.89 40.49 -1.73
CA GLY A 88 -6.32 40.45 -1.51
C GLY A 88 -7.01 41.32 -2.55
N TYR A 89 -8.02 40.78 -3.21
CA TYR A 89 -8.98 41.54 -3.98
C TYR A 89 -9.68 42.50 -3.02
N PHE A 90 -9.28 43.77 -3.06
CA PHE A 90 -10.13 44.89 -2.66
C PHE A 90 -10.97 45.29 -3.87
#